data_AF-A0A182XBX6-F1
#
_entry.id   AF-A0A182XBX6-F1
#
_cell.length_a   1.000
_cell.length_b   1.000
_cell.length_c   1.000
_cell.angle_alpha   90.00
_cell.angle_beta   90.00
_cell.angle_gamma   90.00
#
_symmetry.space_group_name_H-M   'P 1'
#
loop_
_entity.id
_entity.type
_entity.pdbx_description
1 polymer ?
#
loop_
_entity_poly.entity_id
_entity_poly.type
_entity_poly.pdbx_seq_one_letter_code
_entity_poly.pdbx_strand_id
1 'polypeptide(L)'
;MSLSVDVDELEKDWTELSDEYRSLEAANQQYQELHERLEEMQEKCTKQIQHQRYRMRQISKNLKTYMTQEKLTPEDRDKVTQLEKSIMKRKAQIHEIEQGLPQQNSQYLKIILGDVNVSILNRNDKIRYKDEYEKFKLILNVIGLLLSFLNIVFNYRALELVFLFLLVWYYCTLTIRESILKVNGSRIKGWWRLHHFISTVCAGVLLVWPQGEPWQLFRSQFMYFNVYISLVQYMQFRYQKGVLYRLKALGERHNMDITIEGFHSWMWRGLKFLFPFLFVGYLFQFYNAWTLYRLTQHPDATWQIPVLSILFLILFVGNSFTTLMVILQKQTERTENRYRLMSLIASKRQKTTVRQPTNEGAEAATAKGEPTAVESEKTK
;
A
#
# COMPACT_ATOMS: atom_id res chain seq x y z
N MET A 1 -16.36 41.22 -49.26
CA MET A 1 -15.68 42.15 -48.35
C MET A 1 -14.41 41.46 -47.89
N SER A 2 -13.30 41.71 -48.59
CA SER A 2 -11.99 41.15 -48.26
C SER A 2 -11.53 41.78 -46.95
N LEU A 3 -11.24 40.97 -45.92
CA LEU A 3 -10.44 41.43 -44.80
C LEU A 3 -9.04 41.73 -45.34
N SER A 4 -8.80 42.97 -45.77
CA SER A 4 -7.45 43.47 -45.99
C SER A 4 -6.88 43.75 -44.60
N VAL A 5 -6.22 42.75 -44.03
CA VAL A 5 -5.39 42.96 -42.84
C VAL A 5 -4.30 43.97 -43.25
N ASP A 6 -4.23 45.08 -42.53
CA ASP A 6 -3.25 46.13 -42.78
C ASP A 6 -1.88 45.69 -42.28
N VAL A 7 -0.84 45.86 -43.11
CA VAL A 7 0.53 45.44 -42.77
C VAL A 7 1.07 46.28 -41.62
N ASP A 8 0.67 47.55 -41.54
CA ASP A 8 1.09 48.46 -40.46
C ASP A 8 0.50 48.03 -39.10
N GLU A 9 -0.73 47.49 -39.11
CA GLU A 9 -1.37 46.92 -37.92
C GLU A 9 -0.65 45.65 -37.47
N LEU A 10 -0.24 44.79 -38.42
CA LEU A 10 0.57 43.61 -38.12
C LEU A 10 1.98 43.94 -37.58
N GLU A 11 2.61 45.00 -38.07
CA GLU A 11 3.93 45.43 -37.57
C GLU A 11 3.83 45.98 -36.13
N LYS A 12 2.74 46.69 -35.84
CA LYS A 12 2.44 47.14 -34.49
C LYS A 12 2.18 45.95 -33.55
N ASP A 13 1.34 45.01 -33.94
CA ASP A 13 1.07 43.78 -33.17
C ASP A 13 2.36 42.98 -32.94
N TRP A 14 3.25 42.90 -33.93
CA TRP A 14 4.54 42.24 -33.80
C TRP A 14 5.47 42.96 -32.81
N THR A 15 5.43 44.29 -32.78
CA THR A 15 6.22 45.09 -31.83
C THR A 15 5.71 44.89 -30.40
N GLU A 16 4.39 44.91 -30.20
CA GLU A 16 3.75 44.61 -28.91
C GLU A 16 4.11 43.18 -28.44
N LEU A 17 4.01 42.19 -29.34
CA LEU A 17 4.43 40.81 -29.04
C LEU A 17 5.92 40.69 -28.74
N SER A 18 6.78 41.46 -29.41
CA SER A 18 8.22 41.47 -29.17
C SER A 18 8.55 42.03 -27.78
N ASP A 19 7.80 43.01 -27.31
CA ASP A 19 7.94 43.53 -25.95
C ASP A 19 7.39 42.54 -24.89
N GLU A 20 6.29 41.84 -25.16
CA GLU A 20 5.82 40.73 -24.32
C GLU A 20 6.84 39.59 -24.23
N TYR A 21 7.50 39.27 -25.36
CA TYR A 21 8.53 38.23 -25.42
C TYR A 21 9.73 38.55 -24.54
N ARG A 22 10.13 39.83 -24.40
CA ARG A 22 11.19 40.24 -23.47
C ARG A 22 10.85 39.90 -22.01
N SER A 23 9.57 40.04 -21.63
CA SER A 23 9.09 39.64 -20.30
C SER A 23 9.14 38.12 -20.11
N LEU A 24 8.77 37.35 -21.13
CA LEU A 24 8.90 35.90 -21.14
C LEU A 24 10.35 35.43 -21.01
N GLU A 25 11.29 36.07 -21.72
CA GLU A 25 12.72 35.74 -21.62
C GLU A 25 13.25 35.98 -20.21
N ALA A 26 12.91 37.11 -19.59
CA ALA A 26 13.29 37.42 -18.22
C ALA A 26 12.71 36.39 -17.22
N ALA A 27 11.43 36.02 -17.38
CA ALA A 27 10.80 34.99 -16.55
C ALA A 27 11.45 33.61 -16.73
N ASN A 28 11.82 33.22 -17.96
CA ASN A 28 12.50 31.96 -18.23
C ASN A 28 13.92 31.94 -17.63
N GLN A 29 14.68 33.03 -17.72
CA GLN A 29 15.99 33.14 -17.07
C GLN A 29 15.89 32.91 -15.55
N GLN A 30 14.94 33.59 -14.88
CA GLN A 30 14.69 33.39 -13.46
C GLN A 30 14.28 31.95 -13.12
N TYR A 31 13.46 31.33 -13.97
CA TYR A 31 13.08 29.92 -13.81
C TYR A 31 14.29 28.98 -13.87
N GLN A 32 15.20 29.16 -14.83
CA GLN A 32 16.42 28.34 -14.95
C GLN A 32 17.33 28.51 -13.73
N GLU A 33 17.56 29.75 -13.27
CA GLU A 33 18.37 30.02 -12.07
C GLU A 33 17.77 29.36 -10.81
N LEU A 34 16.46 29.43 -10.64
CA LEU A 34 15.77 28.77 -9.53
C LEU A 34 15.87 27.24 -9.62
N HIS A 35 15.83 26.68 -10.84
CA HIS A 35 15.98 25.25 -11.06
C HIS A 35 17.38 24.76 -10.68
N GLU A 36 18.44 25.41 -11.15
CA GLU A 36 19.83 25.08 -10.78
C GLU A 36 20.05 25.18 -9.26
N ARG A 37 19.54 26.23 -8.63
CA ARG A 37 19.64 26.42 -7.18
C ARG A 37 18.88 25.36 -6.40
N LEU A 38 17.75 24.89 -6.93
CA LEU A 38 17.00 23.77 -6.34
C LEU A 38 17.83 22.48 -6.40
N GLU A 39 18.45 22.17 -7.54
CA GLU A 39 19.30 20.99 -7.70
C GLU A 39 20.51 21.01 -6.76
N GLU A 40 21.20 22.15 -6.63
CA GLU A 40 22.32 22.33 -5.70
C GLU A 40 21.89 22.04 -4.25
N MET A 41 20.74 22.57 -3.84
CA MET A 41 20.19 22.35 -2.50
C MET A 41 19.78 20.89 -2.28
N GLN A 42 19.23 20.21 -3.28
CA GLN A 42 18.90 18.79 -3.21
C GLN A 42 20.16 17.94 -3.03
N GLU A 43 21.22 18.21 -3.78
CA GLU A 43 22.49 17.49 -3.69
C GLU A 43 23.14 17.70 -2.31
N LYS A 44 23.17 18.95 -1.84
CA LYS A 44 23.68 19.31 -0.51
C LYS A 44 22.92 18.58 0.61
N CYS A 45 21.59 18.59 0.58
CA CYS A 45 20.78 17.86 1.55
C CYS A 45 21.07 16.36 1.53
N THR A 46 21.17 15.78 0.33
CA THR A 46 21.46 14.35 0.14
C THR A 46 22.82 13.96 0.73
N LYS A 47 23.88 14.73 0.43
CA LYS A 47 25.23 14.55 0.99
C LYS A 47 25.21 14.65 2.52
N GLN A 48 24.53 15.63 3.08
CA GLN A 48 24.42 15.80 4.53
C GLN A 48 23.66 14.65 5.22
N ILE A 49 22.58 14.15 4.61
CA ILE A 49 21.84 12.98 5.10
C ILE A 49 22.73 11.74 5.11
N GLN A 50 23.50 11.51 4.04
CA GLN A 50 24.43 10.38 3.97
C GLN A 50 25.49 10.46 5.07
N HIS A 51 26.06 11.65 5.29
CA HIS A 51 27.03 11.89 6.36
C HIS A 51 26.42 11.66 7.76
N GLN A 52 25.21 12.17 8.03
CA GLN A 52 24.51 11.91 9.29
C GLN A 52 24.29 10.41 9.53
N ARG A 53 23.81 9.69 8.51
CA ARG A 53 23.62 8.23 8.59
C ARG A 53 24.92 7.48 8.85
N TYR A 54 26.03 7.92 8.25
CA TYR A 54 27.35 7.34 8.50
C TYR A 54 27.78 7.54 9.95
N ARG A 55 27.75 8.78 10.45
CA ARG A 55 28.12 9.09 11.85
C ARG A 55 27.24 8.35 12.85
N MET A 56 25.93 8.31 12.63
CA MET A 56 25.01 7.57 13.50
C MET A 56 25.29 6.07 13.50
N ARG A 57 25.69 5.48 12.38
CA ARG A 57 26.12 4.07 12.32
C ARG A 57 27.38 3.82 13.14
N GLN A 58 28.36 4.73 13.06
CA GLN A 58 29.58 4.64 13.88
C GLN A 58 29.25 4.75 15.38
N ILE A 59 28.45 5.75 15.78
CA ILE A 59 28.02 5.92 17.17
C ILE A 59 27.29 4.67 17.66
N SER A 60 26.37 4.12 16.85
CA SER A 60 25.63 2.89 17.21
C SER A 60 26.56 1.68 17.36
N LYS A 61 27.62 1.58 16.54
CA LYS A 61 28.61 0.51 16.64
C LYS A 61 29.42 0.63 17.93
N ASN A 62 29.93 1.83 18.22
CA ASN A 62 30.72 2.09 19.42
C ASN A 62 29.89 1.87 20.69
N LEU A 63 28.62 2.28 20.68
CA LEU A 63 27.69 2.06 21.79
C LEU A 63 27.49 0.56 22.07
N LYS A 64 27.33 -0.27 21.03
CA LYS A 64 27.23 -1.72 21.19
C LYS A 64 28.52 -2.33 21.75
N THR A 65 29.68 -1.88 21.29
CA THR A 65 30.97 -2.34 21.81
C THR A 65 31.10 -2.00 23.30
N TYR A 66 30.78 -0.77 23.67
CA TYR A 66 30.78 -0.29 25.06
C TYR A 66 29.88 -1.15 25.96
N MET A 67 28.65 -1.44 25.50
CA MET A 67 27.71 -2.32 26.21
C MET A 67 28.20 -3.78 26.37
N THR A 68 29.11 -4.23 25.50
CA THR A 68 29.62 -5.60 25.52
C THR A 68 30.87 -5.74 26.38
N GLN A 69 31.70 -4.70 26.44
CA GLN A 69 33.02 -4.74 27.08
C GLN A 69 33.01 -4.24 28.53
N GLU A 70 32.11 -3.34 28.90
CA GLU A 70 32.09 -2.73 30.23
C GLU A 70 30.94 -3.22 31.11
N LYS A 71 31.19 -3.37 32.42
CA LYS A 71 30.13 -3.54 33.41
C LYS A 71 29.42 -2.21 33.58
N LEU A 72 28.30 -2.05 32.88
CA LEU A 72 27.51 -0.83 32.92
C LEU A 72 27.01 -0.52 34.34
N THR A 73 27.38 0.67 34.84
CA THR A 73 26.75 1.27 36.03
C THR A 73 25.29 1.64 35.74
N PRO A 74 24.43 1.82 36.77
CA PRO A 74 23.04 2.24 36.58
C PRO A 74 22.91 3.58 35.83
N GLU A 75 23.82 4.53 36.05
CA GLU A 75 23.84 5.83 35.36
C GLU A 75 24.22 5.68 33.88
N ASP A 76 25.19 4.81 33.56
CA ASP A 76 25.59 4.57 32.18
C ASP A 76 24.49 3.85 31.39
N ARG A 77 23.70 2.98 32.04
CA ARG A 77 22.50 2.37 31.42
C ARG A 77 21.48 3.42 31.02
N ASP A 78 21.24 4.43 31.86
CA ASP A 78 20.30 5.50 31.53
C ASP A 78 20.82 6.36 30.37
N LYS A 79 22.10 6.76 30.40
CA LYS A 79 22.74 7.51 29.30
C LYS A 79 22.69 6.76 27.97
N VAL A 80 22.99 5.45 27.98
CA VAL A 80 22.90 4.58 26.79
C VAL A 80 21.48 4.56 26.24
N THR A 81 20.48 4.38 27.11
CA THR A 81 19.06 4.35 26.72
C THR A 81 18.61 5.68 26.12
N GLN A 82 19.02 6.81 26.72
CA GLN A 82 18.74 8.14 26.20
C GLN A 82 19.40 8.38 24.82
N LEU A 83 20.63 7.88 24.64
CA LEU A 83 21.35 7.99 23.37
C LEU A 83 20.68 7.15 22.27
N GLU A 84 20.26 5.92 22.57
CA GLU A 84 19.50 5.08 21.62
C GLU A 84 18.18 5.74 21.21
N LYS A 85 17.46 6.32 22.17
CA LYS A 85 16.22 7.08 21.91
C LYS A 85 16.49 8.29 21.01
N SER A 86 17.57 9.01 21.25
CA SER A 86 17.98 10.17 20.43
C SER A 86 18.38 9.77 19.01
N ILE A 87 19.10 8.65 18.85
CA ILE A 87 19.43 8.07 17.55
C ILE A 87 18.16 7.67 16.81
N MET A 88 17.20 7.02 17.49
CA MET A 88 15.92 6.64 16.89
C MET A 88 15.11 7.87 16.44
N LYS A 89 15.01 8.90 17.29
CA LYS A 89 14.34 10.17 16.95
C LYS A 89 14.98 10.81 15.72
N ARG A 90 16.30 10.88 15.68
CA ARG A 90 17.02 11.47 14.53
C ARG A 90 16.86 10.66 13.26
N LYS A 91 16.79 9.33 13.33
CA LYS A 91 16.46 8.48 12.17
C LYS A 91 15.10 8.84 11.59
N ALA A 92 14.09 9.06 12.44
CA ALA A 92 12.76 9.45 12.00
C ALA A 92 12.75 10.83 11.31
N GLN A 93 13.42 11.81 11.91
CA GLN A 93 13.53 13.16 11.33
C GLN A 93 14.26 13.16 9.98
N ILE A 94 15.38 12.42 9.87
CA ILE A 94 16.10 12.28 8.60
C ILE A 94 15.21 11.63 7.54
N HIS A 95 14.43 10.62 7.92
CA HIS A 95 13.50 9.97 6.99
C HIS A 95 12.40 10.92 6.50
N GLU A 96 11.91 11.81 7.35
CA GLU A 96 10.93 12.83 6.96
C GLU A 96 11.51 13.83 5.96
N ILE A 97 12.74 14.32 6.20
CA ILE A 97 13.45 15.21 5.26
C ILE A 97 13.66 14.50 3.91
N GLU A 98 14.08 13.23 3.95
CA GLU A 98 14.34 12.44 2.75
C GLU A 98 13.07 12.28 1.90
N GLN A 99 11.87 12.16 2.48
CA GLN A 99 10.62 12.06 1.69
C GLN A 99 10.33 13.29 0.80
N GLY A 100 10.93 14.45 1.12
CA GLY A 100 10.87 15.67 0.31
C GLY A 100 11.96 15.78 -0.74
N LEU A 101 12.94 14.86 -0.77
CA LEU A 101 14.05 14.86 -1.70
C LEU A 101 13.88 13.77 -2.77
N PRO A 102 14.56 13.92 -3.92
CA PRO A 102 14.58 12.88 -4.92
C PRO A 102 15.16 11.58 -4.37
N GLN A 103 14.45 10.47 -4.59
CA GLN A 103 14.79 9.14 -4.14
C GLN A 103 15.57 8.36 -5.20
N GLN A 104 16.42 7.45 -4.74
CA GLN A 104 17.13 6.55 -5.64
C GLN A 104 16.18 5.48 -6.20
N ASN A 105 16.28 5.27 -7.51
CA ASN A 105 15.56 4.21 -8.20
C ASN A 105 16.00 2.83 -7.70
N SER A 106 15.02 1.94 -7.53
CA SER A 106 15.31 0.51 -7.35
C SER A 106 15.99 -0.06 -8.59
N GLN A 107 16.81 -1.12 -8.44
CA GLN A 107 17.52 -1.77 -9.55
C GLN A 107 16.61 -2.12 -10.73
N TYR A 108 15.41 -2.66 -10.47
CA TYR A 108 14.40 -2.93 -11.50
C TYR A 108 14.09 -1.71 -12.37
N LEU A 109 13.86 -0.57 -11.72
CA LEU A 109 13.51 0.66 -12.40
C LEU A 109 14.69 1.26 -13.17
N LYS A 110 15.91 1.10 -12.64
CA LYS A 110 17.14 1.47 -13.36
C LYS A 110 17.36 0.64 -14.63
N ILE A 111 17.02 -0.64 -14.60
CA ILE A 111 17.12 -1.51 -15.77
C ILE A 111 16.14 -1.07 -16.86
N ILE A 112 14.90 -0.69 -16.49
CA ILE A 112 13.84 -0.36 -17.46
C ILE A 112 13.91 1.07 -17.96
N LEU A 113 14.11 2.04 -17.07
CA LEU A 113 14.04 3.47 -17.39
C LEU A 113 15.42 4.14 -17.48
N GLY A 114 16.50 3.39 -17.22
CA GLY A 114 17.84 3.95 -17.09
C GLY A 114 18.03 4.75 -15.80
N ASP A 115 19.06 5.60 -15.77
CA ASP A 115 19.38 6.44 -14.61
C ASP A 115 18.57 7.74 -14.58
N VAL A 116 17.30 7.69 -14.98
CA VAL A 116 16.37 8.82 -14.95
C VAL A 116 15.63 8.86 -13.62
N ASN A 117 15.64 10.01 -12.95
CA ASN A 117 14.97 10.16 -11.66
C ASN A 117 13.44 10.24 -11.81
N VAL A 118 12.70 9.28 -11.24
CA VAL A 118 11.22 9.26 -11.28
C VAL A 118 10.57 9.88 -10.04
N SER A 119 11.33 10.62 -9.25
CA SER A 119 10.84 11.21 -8.01
C SER A 119 9.93 12.39 -8.31
N ILE A 120 8.68 12.26 -7.92
CA ILE A 120 7.66 13.28 -8.05
C ILE A 120 7.74 14.13 -6.78
N LEU A 121 8.39 15.29 -6.80
CA LEU A 121 8.61 16.07 -5.57
C LEU A 121 7.33 16.74 -5.07
N ASN A 122 6.47 17.19 -5.99
CA ASN A 122 5.21 17.83 -5.67
C ASN A 122 4.22 16.83 -5.05
N ARG A 123 3.72 17.13 -3.86
CA ARG A 123 2.76 16.30 -3.12
C ARG A 123 1.46 16.09 -3.89
N ASN A 124 0.98 17.09 -4.61
CA ASN A 124 -0.27 16.97 -5.39
C ASN A 124 -0.07 16.03 -6.58
N ASP A 125 1.09 16.08 -7.24
CA ASP A 125 1.41 15.20 -8.36
C ASP A 125 1.62 13.75 -7.90
N LYS A 126 2.18 13.52 -6.70
CA LYS A 126 2.24 12.17 -6.09
C LYS A 126 0.85 11.57 -5.93
N ILE A 127 -0.11 12.36 -5.43
CA ILE A 127 -1.51 11.93 -5.26
C ILE A 127 -2.18 11.70 -6.61
N ARG A 128 -1.99 12.62 -7.57
CA ARG A 128 -2.54 12.48 -8.93
C ARG A 128 -2.04 11.22 -9.63
N TYR A 129 -0.74 10.95 -9.58
CA TYR A 129 -0.14 9.74 -10.16
C TYR A 129 -0.74 8.47 -9.56
N LYS A 130 -0.93 8.47 -8.24
CA LYS A 130 -1.54 7.37 -7.51
C LYS A 130 -3.02 7.18 -7.90
N ASP A 131 -3.77 8.26 -8.05
CA ASP A 131 -5.18 8.18 -8.47
C ASP A 131 -5.30 7.68 -9.92
N GLU A 132 -4.40 8.10 -10.82
CA GLU A 132 -4.31 7.57 -12.19
C GLU A 132 -3.90 6.09 -12.23
N TYR A 133 -3.07 5.62 -11.29
CA TYR A 133 -2.78 4.20 -11.13
C TYR A 133 -4.02 3.41 -10.67
N GLU A 134 -4.78 3.92 -9.70
CA GLU A 134 -6.02 3.27 -9.23
C GLU A 134 -7.10 3.24 -10.33
N LYS A 135 -7.25 4.34 -11.08
CA LYS A 135 -8.14 4.44 -12.23
C LYS A 135 -7.75 3.46 -13.33
N PHE A 136 -6.45 3.36 -13.64
CA PHE A 136 -5.91 2.38 -14.59
C PHE A 136 -6.30 0.95 -14.23
N LYS A 137 -6.09 0.53 -12.97
CA LYS A 137 -6.51 -0.81 -12.52
C LYS A 137 -7.99 -1.06 -12.75
N LEU A 138 -8.84 -0.09 -12.40
CA LEU A 138 -10.29 -0.24 -12.54
C LEU A 138 -10.73 -0.35 -14.01
N ILE A 139 -10.23 0.54 -14.88
CA ILE A 139 -10.57 0.54 -16.31
C ILE A 139 -10.16 -0.80 -16.92
N LEU A 140 -8.93 -1.24 -16.66
CA LEU A 140 -8.42 -2.48 -17.24
C LEU A 140 -9.11 -3.73 -16.67
N ASN A 141 -9.53 -3.69 -15.40
CA ASN A 141 -10.35 -4.76 -14.84
C ASN A 141 -11.71 -4.89 -15.55
N VAL A 142 -12.35 -3.76 -15.90
CA VAL A 142 -13.63 -3.77 -16.64
C VAL A 142 -13.43 -4.28 -18.07
N ILE A 143 -12.38 -3.82 -18.76
CA ILE A 143 -12.06 -4.32 -20.11
C ILE A 143 -11.73 -5.81 -20.08
N GLY A 144 -10.93 -6.26 -19.10
CA GLY A 144 -10.57 -7.66 -18.91
C GLY A 144 -11.79 -8.55 -18.64
N LEU A 145 -12.74 -8.09 -17.83
CA LEU A 145 -14.01 -8.78 -17.58
C LEU A 145 -14.82 -8.95 -18.87
N LEU A 146 -14.98 -7.88 -19.64
CA LEU A 146 -15.72 -7.91 -20.91
C LEU A 146 -15.06 -8.86 -21.92
N LEU A 147 -13.74 -8.77 -22.10
CA LEU A 147 -13.01 -9.65 -23.02
C LEU A 147 -13.03 -11.11 -22.57
N SER A 148 -12.95 -11.39 -21.27
CA SER A 148 -13.06 -12.75 -20.74
C SER A 148 -14.44 -13.34 -21.03
N PHE A 149 -15.49 -12.55 -20.82
CA PHE A 149 -16.85 -12.95 -21.13
C PHE A 149 -17.06 -13.19 -22.63
N LEU A 150 -16.59 -12.28 -23.49
CA LEU A 150 -16.65 -12.45 -24.94
C LEU A 150 -15.91 -13.70 -25.41
N ASN A 151 -14.76 -14.03 -24.81
CA ASN A 151 -14.04 -15.28 -25.10
C ASN A 151 -14.80 -16.54 -24.65
N ILE A 152 -15.67 -16.46 -23.63
CA ILE A 152 -16.53 -17.60 -23.27
C ILE A 152 -17.61 -17.82 -24.34
N VAL A 153 -18.22 -16.73 -24.82
CA VAL A 153 -19.31 -16.78 -25.82
C VAL A 153 -18.78 -17.11 -27.22
N PHE A 154 -17.67 -16.50 -27.62
CA PHE A 154 -17.09 -16.61 -28.94
C PHE A 154 -15.73 -17.32 -28.87
N ASN A 155 -15.60 -18.43 -29.59
CA ASN A 155 -14.32 -19.11 -29.75
C ASN A 155 -13.57 -18.58 -30.98
N TYR A 156 -13.01 -17.36 -30.87
CA TYR A 156 -12.23 -16.74 -31.93
C TYR A 156 -10.80 -16.47 -31.49
N ARG A 157 -9.83 -17.05 -32.21
CA ARG A 157 -8.41 -17.02 -31.82
C ARG A 157 -7.84 -15.62 -31.65
N ALA A 158 -8.19 -14.68 -32.53
CA ALA A 158 -7.68 -13.32 -32.42
C ALA A 158 -8.18 -12.63 -31.15
N LEU A 159 -9.42 -12.89 -30.74
CA LEU A 159 -10.00 -12.34 -29.50
C LEU A 159 -9.28 -12.87 -28.25
N GLU A 160 -8.88 -14.15 -28.26
CA GLU A 160 -8.08 -14.74 -27.19
C GLU A 160 -6.69 -14.08 -27.12
N LEU A 161 -6.03 -13.92 -28.26
CA LEU A 161 -4.70 -13.31 -28.33
C LEU A 161 -4.73 -11.85 -27.88
N VAL A 162 -5.77 -11.09 -28.24
CA VAL A 162 -5.99 -9.73 -27.74
C VAL A 162 -6.11 -9.75 -26.21
N PHE A 163 -6.87 -10.69 -25.65
CA PHE A 163 -7.01 -10.81 -24.19
C PHE A 163 -5.69 -11.20 -23.50
N LEU A 164 -4.97 -12.20 -24.01
CA LEU A 164 -3.69 -12.64 -23.45
C LEU A 164 -2.61 -11.55 -23.55
N PHE A 165 -2.55 -10.84 -24.69
CA PHE A 165 -1.69 -9.68 -24.86
C PHE A 165 -2.03 -8.57 -23.87
N LEU A 166 -3.33 -8.30 -23.66
CA LEU A 166 -3.79 -7.33 -22.68
C LEU A 166 -3.31 -7.70 -21.26
N LEU A 167 -3.35 -8.97 -20.87
CA LEU A 167 -2.84 -9.43 -19.57
C LEU A 167 -1.34 -9.17 -19.41
N VAL A 168 -0.55 -9.50 -20.44
CA VAL A 168 0.91 -9.22 -20.44
C VAL A 168 1.16 -7.73 -20.28
N TRP A 169 0.54 -6.93 -21.14
CA TRP A 169 0.68 -5.47 -21.11
C TRP A 169 0.23 -4.88 -19.77
N TYR A 170 -0.88 -5.35 -19.22
CA TYR A 170 -1.42 -4.93 -17.94
C TYR A 170 -0.43 -5.16 -16.81
N TYR A 171 0.04 -6.40 -16.62
CA TYR A 171 0.95 -6.73 -15.51
C TYR A 171 2.34 -6.10 -15.68
N CYS A 172 2.87 -6.00 -16.91
CA CYS A 172 4.08 -5.22 -17.19
C CYS A 172 3.92 -3.76 -16.75
N THR A 173 2.84 -3.11 -17.18
CA THR A 173 2.56 -1.72 -16.82
C THR A 173 2.36 -1.55 -15.32
N LEU A 174 1.68 -2.50 -14.68
CA LEU A 174 1.40 -2.50 -13.24
C LEU A 174 2.70 -2.53 -12.43
N THR A 175 3.63 -3.44 -12.76
CA THR A 175 4.91 -3.56 -12.05
C THR A 175 5.78 -2.30 -12.17
N ILE A 176 5.75 -1.62 -13.32
CA ILE A 176 6.45 -0.33 -13.52
C ILE A 176 5.80 0.75 -12.66
N ARG A 177 4.47 0.94 -12.76
CA ARG A 177 3.74 1.95 -11.99
C ARG A 177 3.88 1.76 -10.48
N GLU A 178 3.84 0.52 -10.00
CA GLU A 178 4.04 0.20 -8.58
C GLU A 178 5.47 0.44 -8.09
N SER A 179 6.45 0.25 -8.97
CA SER A 179 7.84 0.55 -8.66
C SER A 179 8.06 2.05 -8.50
N ILE A 180 7.46 2.86 -9.40
CA ILE A 180 7.43 4.33 -9.29
C ILE A 180 6.71 4.77 -8.02
N LEU A 181 5.54 4.20 -7.70
CA LEU A 181 4.80 4.49 -6.47
C LEU A 181 5.62 4.20 -5.21
N LYS A 182 6.40 3.11 -5.19
CA LYS A 182 7.23 2.76 -4.03
C LYS A 182 8.30 3.80 -3.75
N VAL A 183 9.00 4.21 -4.81
CA VAL A 183 10.04 5.24 -4.76
C VAL A 183 9.43 6.56 -4.26
N ASN A 184 8.17 6.81 -4.60
CA ASN A 184 7.41 8.01 -4.19
C ASN A 184 6.64 7.86 -2.86
N GLY A 185 6.92 6.83 -2.05
CA GLY A 185 6.41 6.72 -0.68
C GLY A 185 5.18 5.83 -0.49
N SER A 186 4.68 5.14 -1.51
CA SER A 186 3.63 4.13 -1.34
C SER A 186 4.17 2.88 -0.63
N ARG A 187 3.45 2.45 0.42
CA ARG A 187 3.79 1.27 1.22
C ARG A 187 3.10 0.03 0.66
N ILE A 188 3.74 -0.59 -0.33
CA ILE A 188 3.27 -1.84 -0.96
C ILE A 188 4.02 -3.02 -0.32
N LYS A 189 3.31 -3.99 0.27
CA LYS A 189 3.94 -5.19 0.84
C LYS A 189 4.66 -6.00 -0.25
N GLY A 190 5.75 -6.66 0.16
CA GLY A 190 6.63 -7.42 -0.75
C GLY A 190 5.91 -8.50 -1.55
N TRP A 191 5.03 -9.29 -0.91
CA TRP A 191 4.28 -10.35 -1.60
C TRP A 191 3.43 -9.83 -2.75
N TRP A 192 2.61 -8.80 -2.55
CA TRP A 192 1.72 -8.30 -3.62
C TRP A 192 2.48 -7.76 -4.82
N ARG A 193 3.67 -7.21 -4.58
CA ARG A 193 4.56 -6.85 -5.69
C ARG A 193 5.10 -8.08 -6.41
N LEU A 194 5.64 -9.04 -5.66
CA LEU A 194 6.19 -10.26 -6.22
C LEU A 194 5.12 -11.03 -7.02
N HIS A 195 3.89 -11.06 -6.51
CA HIS A 195 2.70 -11.59 -7.16
C HIS A 195 2.53 -11.00 -8.57
N HIS A 196 2.56 -9.66 -8.73
CA HIS A 196 2.44 -9.05 -10.06
C HIS A 196 3.58 -9.41 -11.00
N PHE A 197 4.82 -9.54 -10.51
CA PHE A 197 5.93 -10.02 -11.32
C PHE A 197 5.73 -11.46 -11.78
N ILE A 198 5.27 -12.34 -10.89
CA ILE A 198 4.94 -13.73 -11.24
C ILE A 198 3.78 -13.76 -12.25
N SER A 199 2.76 -12.92 -12.08
CA SER A 199 1.64 -12.79 -13.02
C SER A 199 2.07 -12.29 -14.40
N THR A 200 3.06 -11.41 -14.50
CA THR A 200 3.67 -11.03 -15.78
C THR A 200 4.27 -12.24 -16.49
N VAL A 201 5.03 -13.07 -15.77
CA VAL A 201 5.61 -14.30 -16.33
C VAL A 201 4.50 -15.29 -16.73
N CYS A 202 3.47 -15.47 -15.89
CA CYS A 202 2.32 -16.31 -16.23
C CYS A 202 1.64 -15.86 -17.52
N ALA A 203 1.34 -14.57 -17.65
CA ALA A 203 0.70 -14.01 -18.83
C ALA A 203 1.59 -14.20 -20.08
N GLY A 204 2.91 -14.01 -19.94
CA GLY A 204 3.87 -14.23 -21.02
C GLY A 204 3.89 -15.69 -21.49
N VAL A 205 3.94 -16.64 -20.54
CA VAL A 205 3.92 -18.08 -20.85
C VAL A 205 2.58 -18.50 -21.48
N LEU A 206 1.44 -17.96 -21.01
CA LEU A 206 0.13 -18.17 -21.63
C LEU A 206 0.07 -17.63 -23.06
N LEU A 207 0.63 -16.45 -23.32
CA LEU A 207 0.64 -15.84 -24.66
C LEU A 207 1.41 -16.68 -25.67
N VAL A 208 2.54 -17.28 -25.27
CA VAL A 208 3.37 -18.14 -26.13
C VAL A 208 2.96 -19.61 -26.10
N TRP A 209 1.89 -19.98 -25.39
CA TRP A 209 1.37 -21.35 -25.42
C TRP A 209 0.80 -21.64 -26.82
N PRO A 210 1.37 -22.62 -27.57
CA PRO A 210 0.87 -22.97 -28.89
C PRO A 210 -0.59 -23.45 -28.85
N GLN A 211 -1.28 -23.27 -29.97
CA GLN A 211 -2.62 -23.84 -30.13
C GLN A 211 -2.53 -25.36 -30.27
N GLY A 212 -3.44 -26.05 -29.57
CA GLY A 212 -3.53 -27.50 -29.55
C GLY A 212 -4.63 -27.96 -28.61
N GLU A 213 -4.86 -29.26 -28.55
CA GLU A 213 -5.87 -29.87 -27.69
C GLU A 213 -5.68 -29.51 -26.20
N PRO A 214 -4.46 -29.53 -25.61
CA PRO A 214 -4.28 -29.13 -24.21
C PRO A 214 -4.74 -27.70 -23.91
N TRP A 215 -4.55 -26.76 -24.84
CA TRP A 215 -5.04 -25.39 -24.69
C TRP A 215 -6.57 -25.37 -24.66
N GLN A 216 -7.23 -26.07 -25.60
CA GLN A 216 -8.69 -26.10 -25.69
C GLN A 216 -9.33 -26.71 -24.43
N LEU A 217 -8.69 -27.72 -23.83
CA LEU A 217 -9.13 -28.32 -22.56
C LEU A 217 -9.05 -27.35 -21.38
N PHE A 218 -8.06 -26.46 -21.35
CA PHE A 218 -7.86 -25.50 -20.24
C PHE A 218 -8.55 -24.15 -20.46
N ARG A 219 -8.72 -23.74 -21.72
CA ARG A 219 -9.17 -22.41 -22.15
C ARG A 219 -10.39 -21.91 -21.39
N SER A 220 -11.49 -22.66 -21.41
CA SER A 220 -12.76 -22.21 -20.80
C SER A 220 -12.60 -22.04 -19.28
N GLN A 221 -11.90 -22.95 -18.63
CA GLN A 221 -11.58 -22.85 -17.19
C GLN A 221 -10.79 -21.57 -16.90
N PHE A 222 -9.80 -21.23 -17.73
CA PHE A 222 -9.04 -19.99 -17.60
C PHE A 222 -9.91 -18.75 -17.79
N MET A 223 -10.82 -18.74 -18.76
CA MET A 223 -11.72 -17.59 -18.97
C MET A 223 -12.70 -17.41 -17.81
N TYR A 224 -13.27 -18.50 -17.27
CA TYR A 224 -14.10 -18.43 -16.06
C TYR A 224 -13.32 -17.91 -14.86
N PHE A 225 -12.07 -18.33 -14.71
CA PHE A 225 -11.18 -17.80 -13.66
C PHE A 225 -10.98 -16.29 -13.80
N ASN A 226 -10.76 -15.78 -15.02
CA ASN A 226 -10.57 -14.35 -15.25
C ASN A 226 -11.85 -13.53 -15.00
N VAL A 227 -13.03 -14.04 -15.41
CA VAL A 227 -14.31 -13.41 -15.04
C VAL A 227 -14.45 -13.34 -13.52
N TYR A 228 -14.19 -14.46 -12.85
CA TYR A 228 -14.30 -14.54 -11.40
C TYR A 228 -13.35 -13.57 -10.69
N ILE A 229 -12.06 -13.58 -11.05
CA ILE A 229 -11.07 -12.72 -10.38
C ILE A 229 -11.35 -11.24 -10.64
N SER A 230 -11.84 -10.87 -11.83
CA SER A 230 -12.23 -9.49 -12.12
C SER A 230 -13.39 -8.99 -11.27
N LEU A 231 -14.36 -9.85 -10.97
CA LEU A 231 -15.44 -9.52 -10.04
C LEU A 231 -14.90 -9.32 -8.61
N VAL A 232 -14.01 -10.22 -8.16
CA VAL A 232 -13.38 -10.12 -6.84
C VAL A 232 -12.51 -8.86 -6.74
N GLN A 233 -11.72 -8.54 -7.76
CA GLN A 233 -10.90 -7.32 -7.84
C GLN A 233 -11.76 -6.06 -7.79
N TYR A 234 -12.93 -6.05 -8.44
CA TYR A 234 -13.86 -4.94 -8.35
C TYR A 234 -14.42 -4.76 -6.93
N MET A 235 -14.86 -5.85 -6.29
CA MET A 235 -15.34 -5.84 -4.91
C MET A 235 -14.25 -5.35 -3.94
N GLN A 236 -13.02 -5.83 -4.13
CA GLN A 236 -11.84 -5.38 -3.39
C GLN A 236 -11.62 -3.88 -3.54
N PHE A 237 -11.60 -3.38 -4.76
CA PHE A 237 -11.36 -1.97 -5.05
C PHE A 237 -12.41 -1.08 -4.37
N ARG A 238 -13.70 -1.39 -4.54
CA ARG A 238 -14.81 -0.62 -3.96
C ARG A 238 -14.70 -0.56 -2.44
N TYR A 239 -14.47 -1.71 -1.80
CA TYR A 239 -14.31 -1.78 -0.36
C TYR A 239 -13.09 -1.00 0.13
N GLN A 240 -11.93 -1.25 -0.47
CA GLN A 240 -10.66 -0.70 0.00
C GLN A 240 -10.61 0.81 -0.16
N LYS A 241 -11.15 1.34 -1.27
CA LYS A 241 -11.26 2.78 -1.48
C LYS A 241 -12.04 3.45 -0.35
N GLY A 242 -13.18 2.89 0.04
CA GLY A 242 -14.00 3.42 1.15
C GLY A 242 -13.30 3.35 2.51
N VAL A 243 -12.62 2.24 2.81
CA VAL A 243 -11.88 2.10 4.07
C VAL A 243 -10.67 3.03 4.13
N LEU A 244 -9.89 3.12 3.05
CA LEU A 244 -8.74 4.02 2.99
C LEU A 244 -9.15 5.48 3.11
N TYR A 245 -10.29 5.88 2.53
CA TYR A 245 -10.84 7.22 2.70
C TYR A 245 -11.10 7.53 4.19
N ARG A 246 -11.83 6.63 4.88
CA ARG A 246 -12.11 6.78 6.32
C ARG A 246 -10.85 6.81 7.17
N LEU A 247 -9.91 5.89 6.94
CA LEU A 247 -8.68 5.82 7.73
C LEU A 247 -7.76 7.04 7.52
N LYS A 248 -7.77 7.65 6.34
CA LYS A 248 -7.05 8.91 6.09
C LYS A 248 -7.71 10.09 6.79
N ALA A 249 -9.04 10.17 6.76
CA ALA A 249 -9.79 11.20 7.50
C ALA A 249 -9.53 11.13 9.01
N LEU A 250 -9.28 9.93 9.55
CA LEU A 250 -8.91 9.70 10.94
C LEU A 250 -7.41 9.89 11.24
N GLY A 251 -6.57 10.16 10.24
CA GLY A 251 -5.11 10.25 10.41
C GLY A 251 -4.41 8.91 10.69
N GLU A 252 -5.13 7.77 10.66
CA GLU A 252 -4.57 6.44 10.94
C GLU A 252 -3.77 5.85 9.76
N ARG A 253 -3.87 6.43 8.57
CA ARG A 253 -3.23 5.94 7.34
C ARG A 253 -2.57 7.04 6.52
N HIS A 254 -1.53 6.64 5.78
CA HIS A 254 -0.79 7.56 4.92
C HIS A 254 -1.54 7.82 3.61
N ASN A 255 -1.43 9.04 3.09
CA ASN A 255 -2.14 9.45 1.86
C ASN A 255 -1.72 8.62 0.63
N MET A 256 -0.48 8.11 0.63
CA MET A 256 0.09 7.27 -0.44
C MET A 256 -0.29 5.78 -0.36
N ASP A 257 -1.08 5.35 0.63
CA ASP A 257 -1.57 3.96 0.68
C ASP A 257 -2.58 3.72 -0.45
N ILE A 258 -2.35 2.64 -1.21
CA ILE A 258 -3.11 2.21 -2.40
C ILE A 258 -4.00 1.01 -2.11
N THR A 259 -4.95 0.72 -3.01
CA THR A 259 -5.67 -0.55 -2.99
C THR A 259 -4.75 -1.68 -3.49
N ILE A 260 -4.98 -2.89 -3.01
CA ILE A 260 -4.18 -4.09 -3.23
C ILE A 260 -5.10 -5.24 -3.67
N GLU A 261 -4.55 -6.22 -4.39
CA GLU A 261 -5.30 -7.41 -4.84
C GLU A 261 -5.50 -8.47 -3.73
N GLY A 262 -5.15 -8.16 -2.48
CA GLY A 262 -5.41 -9.07 -1.38
C GLY A 262 -5.63 -8.38 -0.05
N PHE A 263 -5.17 -9.01 1.04
CA PHE A 263 -5.61 -8.65 2.38
C PHE A 263 -4.51 -7.97 3.22
N HIS A 264 -4.89 -6.99 4.03
CA HIS A 264 -4.07 -6.31 5.03
C HIS A 264 -4.79 -6.19 6.36
N SER A 265 -4.02 -6.11 7.45
CA SER A 265 -4.52 -6.09 8.83
C SER A 265 -5.47 -4.93 9.11
N TRP A 266 -5.30 -3.78 8.44
CA TRP A 266 -6.18 -2.62 8.58
C TRP A 266 -7.56 -2.80 7.95
N MET A 267 -7.73 -3.79 7.06
CA MET A 267 -9.02 -4.06 6.39
C MET A 267 -9.98 -4.87 7.29
N TRP A 268 -9.55 -5.25 8.48
CA TRP A 268 -10.27 -6.18 9.35
C TRP A 268 -11.65 -5.71 9.83
N ARG A 269 -11.88 -4.39 9.96
CA ARG A 269 -13.12 -3.84 10.51
C ARG A 269 -14.35 -3.96 9.59
N GLY A 270 -14.19 -4.43 8.34
CA GLY A 270 -15.35 -4.71 7.47
C GLY A 270 -15.09 -5.71 6.33
N LEU A 271 -13.86 -6.19 6.15
CA LEU A 271 -13.51 -7.06 5.02
C LEU A 271 -13.74 -8.55 5.31
N LYS A 272 -14.38 -8.89 6.44
CA LYS A 272 -14.78 -10.27 6.72
C LYS A 272 -15.67 -10.84 5.61
N PHE A 273 -16.55 -10.02 5.05
CA PHE A 273 -17.45 -10.40 3.97
C PHE A 273 -16.71 -10.82 2.69
N LEU A 274 -15.51 -10.30 2.44
CA LEU A 274 -14.76 -10.60 1.23
C LEU A 274 -13.93 -11.89 1.35
N PHE A 275 -13.68 -12.39 2.57
CA PHE A 275 -12.89 -13.61 2.75
C PHE A 275 -13.41 -14.81 1.96
N PRO A 276 -14.73 -15.13 1.97
CA PRO A 276 -15.24 -16.23 1.16
C PRO A 276 -14.87 -16.09 -0.32
N PHE A 277 -15.03 -14.90 -0.89
CA PHE A 277 -14.71 -14.63 -2.29
C PHE A 277 -13.20 -14.75 -2.57
N LEU A 278 -12.35 -14.28 -1.65
CA LEU A 278 -10.89 -14.42 -1.82
C LEU A 278 -10.45 -15.88 -1.74
N PHE A 279 -10.95 -16.62 -0.75
CA PHE A 279 -10.60 -18.04 -0.60
C PHE A 279 -11.11 -18.88 -1.77
N VAL A 280 -12.32 -18.63 -2.27
CA VAL A 280 -12.80 -19.28 -3.50
C VAL A 280 -11.90 -18.93 -4.68
N GLY A 281 -11.45 -17.67 -4.81
CA GLY A 281 -10.46 -17.28 -5.81
C GLY A 281 -9.14 -18.03 -5.69
N TYR A 282 -8.63 -18.22 -4.48
CA TYR A 282 -7.41 -18.98 -4.22
C TYR A 282 -7.61 -20.48 -4.53
N LEU A 283 -8.74 -21.06 -4.16
CA LEU A 283 -9.07 -22.43 -4.52
C LEU A 283 -9.20 -22.59 -6.04
N PHE A 284 -9.72 -21.60 -6.76
CA PHE A 284 -9.74 -21.61 -8.22
C PHE A 284 -8.31 -21.49 -8.81
N GLN A 285 -7.43 -20.69 -8.21
CA GLN A 285 -6.00 -20.69 -8.59
C GLN A 285 -5.36 -22.08 -8.41
N PHE A 286 -5.65 -22.76 -7.30
CA PHE A 286 -5.21 -24.14 -7.09
C PHE A 286 -5.82 -25.11 -8.09
N TYR A 287 -7.11 -24.97 -8.40
CA TYR A 287 -7.78 -25.79 -9.41
C TYR A 287 -7.15 -25.61 -10.79
N ASN A 288 -6.74 -24.39 -11.17
CA ASN A 288 -5.96 -24.15 -12.39
C ASN A 288 -4.61 -24.87 -12.34
N ALA A 289 -3.88 -24.76 -11.23
CA ALA A 289 -2.60 -25.46 -11.06
C ALA A 289 -2.76 -26.98 -11.21
N TRP A 290 -3.82 -27.54 -10.61
CA TRP A 290 -4.13 -28.97 -10.66
C TRP A 290 -4.53 -29.45 -12.06
N THR A 291 -5.43 -28.73 -12.75
CA THR A 291 -5.80 -29.05 -14.13
C THR A 291 -4.58 -29.04 -15.04
N LEU A 292 -3.73 -28.01 -14.92
CA LEU A 292 -2.49 -27.91 -15.68
C LEU A 292 -1.51 -29.03 -15.33
N TYR A 293 -1.39 -29.40 -14.05
CA TYR A 293 -0.55 -30.54 -13.63
C TYR A 293 -1.02 -31.83 -14.30
N ARG A 294 -2.34 -32.08 -14.34
CA ARG A 294 -2.91 -33.24 -15.04
C ARG A 294 -2.64 -33.20 -16.54
N LEU A 295 -2.72 -32.02 -17.16
CA LEU A 295 -2.42 -31.84 -18.58
C LEU A 295 -0.94 -32.05 -18.93
N THR A 296 -0.02 -32.06 -17.96
CA THR A 296 1.39 -32.41 -18.24
C THR A 296 1.56 -33.84 -18.76
N GLN A 297 0.60 -34.72 -18.50
CA GLN A 297 0.61 -36.11 -18.95
C GLN A 297 -0.03 -36.28 -20.35
N HIS A 298 -0.55 -35.21 -20.95
CA HIS A 298 -1.14 -35.27 -22.28
C HIS A 298 -0.05 -35.54 -23.34
N PRO A 299 -0.31 -36.36 -24.38
CA PRO A 299 0.68 -36.63 -25.44
C PRO A 299 1.28 -35.37 -26.07
N ASP A 300 0.43 -34.36 -26.31
CA ASP A 300 0.82 -33.06 -26.89
C ASP A 300 1.23 -32.00 -25.84
N ALA A 301 1.56 -32.41 -24.61
CA ALA A 301 1.92 -31.47 -23.56
C ALA A 301 3.24 -30.76 -23.88
N THR A 302 3.20 -29.43 -23.94
CA THR A 302 4.39 -28.60 -24.14
C THR A 302 4.91 -28.04 -22.82
N TRP A 303 6.13 -27.50 -22.82
CA TRP A 303 6.80 -26.99 -21.60
C TRP A 303 6.04 -25.86 -20.88
N GLN A 304 5.17 -25.11 -21.58
CA GLN A 304 4.36 -24.04 -20.99
C GLN A 304 3.42 -24.60 -19.91
N ILE A 305 2.89 -25.80 -20.10
CA ILE A 305 1.90 -26.43 -19.20
C ILE A 305 2.46 -26.68 -17.80
N PRO A 306 3.58 -27.42 -17.61
CA PRO A 306 4.16 -27.63 -16.29
C PRO A 306 4.65 -26.32 -15.65
N VAL A 307 5.18 -25.38 -16.45
CA VAL A 307 5.58 -24.05 -15.94
C VAL A 307 4.37 -23.29 -15.38
N LEU A 308 3.27 -23.22 -16.13
CA LEU A 308 2.05 -22.57 -15.66
C LEU A 308 1.46 -23.25 -14.43
N SER A 309 1.49 -24.59 -14.37
CA SER A 309 1.06 -25.34 -13.19
C SER A 309 1.81 -24.90 -11.92
N ILE A 310 3.14 -24.84 -12.00
CA ILE A 310 4.00 -24.39 -10.88
C ILE A 310 3.72 -22.93 -10.53
N LEU A 311 3.60 -22.04 -11.52
CA LEU A 311 3.37 -20.62 -11.27
C LEU A 311 2.01 -20.39 -10.60
N PHE A 312 0.93 -21.02 -11.07
CA PHE A 312 -0.38 -20.96 -10.40
C PHE A 312 -0.34 -21.53 -8.98
N LEU A 313 0.44 -22.59 -8.75
CA LEU A 313 0.63 -23.15 -7.41
C LEU A 313 1.35 -22.17 -6.47
N ILE A 314 2.42 -21.51 -6.94
CA ILE A 314 3.14 -20.48 -6.17
C ILE A 314 2.21 -19.32 -5.82
N LEU A 315 1.42 -18.84 -6.80
CA LEU A 315 0.43 -17.78 -6.59
C LEU A 315 -0.59 -18.20 -5.53
N PHE A 316 -1.15 -19.40 -5.63
CA PHE A 316 -2.09 -19.95 -4.65
C PHE A 316 -1.49 -20.01 -3.24
N VAL A 317 -0.30 -20.62 -3.10
CA VAL A 317 0.36 -20.81 -1.80
C VAL A 317 0.65 -19.46 -1.15
N GLY A 318 1.25 -18.52 -1.88
CA GLY A 318 1.60 -17.23 -1.29
C GLY A 318 0.38 -16.34 -1.02
N ASN A 319 -0.66 -16.37 -1.86
CA ASN A 319 -1.92 -15.65 -1.60
C ASN A 319 -2.63 -16.19 -0.36
N SER A 320 -2.67 -17.52 -0.21
CA SER A 320 -3.26 -18.20 0.95
C SER A 320 -2.46 -17.93 2.22
N PHE A 321 -1.13 -18.11 2.16
CA PHE A 321 -0.22 -17.90 3.29
C PHE A 321 -0.27 -16.47 3.80
N THR A 322 -0.20 -15.47 2.91
CA THR A 322 -0.23 -14.06 3.33
C THR A 322 -1.57 -13.66 3.93
N THR A 323 -2.68 -14.16 3.38
CA THR A 323 -4.01 -13.91 3.93
C THR A 323 -4.17 -14.57 5.30
N LEU A 324 -3.73 -15.83 5.45
CA LEU A 324 -3.76 -16.55 6.72
C LEU A 324 -2.89 -15.87 7.78
N MET A 325 -1.68 -15.42 7.43
CA MET A 325 -0.81 -14.68 8.34
C MET A 325 -1.48 -13.42 8.88
N VAL A 326 -2.22 -12.69 8.04
CA VAL A 326 -2.96 -11.51 8.52
C VAL A 326 -4.12 -11.90 9.44
N ILE A 327 -4.80 -13.01 9.17
CA ILE A 327 -5.86 -13.55 10.04
C ILE A 327 -5.28 -13.92 11.41
N LEU A 328 -4.17 -14.66 11.44
CA LEU A 328 -3.50 -15.10 12.67
C LEU A 328 -2.98 -13.91 13.48
N GLN A 329 -2.33 -12.94 12.83
CA GLN A 329 -1.88 -11.69 13.49
C GLN A 329 -3.06 -11.00 14.17
N LYS A 330 -4.21 -10.94 13.51
CA LYS A 330 -5.37 -10.22 14.05
C LYS A 330 -6.11 -10.98 15.15
N GLN A 331 -6.11 -12.31 15.11
CA GLN A 331 -6.59 -13.14 16.22
C GLN A 331 -5.70 -12.96 17.46
N THR A 332 -4.39 -12.89 17.27
CA THR A 332 -3.41 -12.64 18.34
C THR A 332 -3.62 -11.26 18.95
N GLU A 333 -3.68 -10.19 18.14
CA GLU A 333 -3.96 -8.82 18.63
C GLU A 333 -5.27 -8.71 19.41
N ARG A 334 -6.33 -9.42 18.97
CA ARG A 334 -7.61 -9.42 19.70
C ARG A 334 -7.49 -10.08 21.06
N THR A 335 -6.74 -11.16 21.12
CA THR A 335 -6.49 -11.92 22.34
C THR A 335 -5.68 -11.07 23.33
N GLU A 336 -4.60 -10.43 22.87
CA GLU A 336 -3.81 -9.49 23.67
C GLU A 336 -4.63 -8.31 24.18
N ASN A 337 -5.45 -7.68 23.33
CA ASN A 337 -6.30 -6.57 23.73
C ASN A 337 -7.36 -6.99 24.76
N ARG A 338 -7.90 -8.21 24.65
CA ARG A 338 -8.80 -8.78 25.66
C ARG A 338 -8.08 -8.96 27.00
N TYR A 339 -6.88 -9.54 27.00
CA TYR A 339 -6.08 -9.68 28.22
C TYR A 339 -5.72 -8.33 28.85
N ARG A 340 -5.32 -7.34 28.04
CA ARG A 340 -5.07 -5.97 28.51
C ARG A 340 -6.32 -5.36 29.14
N LEU A 341 -7.49 -5.47 28.50
CA LEU A 341 -8.74 -4.98 29.06
C LEU A 341 -9.10 -5.68 30.38
N MET A 342 -8.95 -7.01 30.44
CA MET A 342 -9.16 -7.77 31.68
C MET A 342 -8.21 -7.33 32.80
N SER A 343 -6.93 -7.09 32.49
CA SER A 343 -5.95 -6.57 33.46
C SER A 343 -6.28 -5.15 33.95
N LEU A 344 -6.79 -4.28 33.07
CA LEU A 344 -7.25 -2.93 33.43
C LEU A 344 -8.51 -2.97 34.29
N ILE A 345 -9.44 -3.88 34.01
CA ILE A 345 -10.64 -4.08 34.83
C ILE A 345 -10.26 -4.64 36.21
N ALA A 346 -9.36 -5.62 36.26
CA ALA A 346 -8.86 -6.21 37.51
C ALA A 346 -8.16 -5.16 38.38
N SER A 347 -7.26 -4.35 37.80
CA SER A 347 -6.57 -3.28 38.53
C SER A 347 -7.50 -2.16 39.01
N LYS A 348 -8.56 -1.83 38.24
CA LYS A 348 -9.61 -0.91 38.71
C LYS A 348 -10.41 -1.48 39.87
N ARG A 349 -10.82 -2.75 39.81
CA ARG A 349 -11.53 -3.42 40.92
C ARG A 349 -10.70 -3.42 42.21
N GLN A 350 -9.41 -3.74 42.11
CA GLN A 350 -8.49 -3.72 43.26
C GLN A 350 -8.38 -2.33 43.90
N LYS A 351 -8.38 -1.25 43.10
CA LYS A 351 -8.39 0.14 43.62
C LYS A 351 -9.71 0.53 44.28
N THR A 352 -10.84 -0.04 43.87
CA THR A 352 -12.16 0.24 44.47
C THR A 352 -12.32 -0.50 45.80
N THR A 353 -11.84 -1.75 45.91
CA THR A 353 -11.92 -2.54 47.15
C THR A 353 -11.02 -1.98 48.27
N VAL A 354 -9.87 -1.37 47.93
CA VAL A 354 -8.98 -0.72 48.93
C VAL A 354 -9.51 0.63 49.43
N ARG A 355 -10.52 1.23 48.75
CA ARG A 355 -11.08 2.54 49.11
C ARG A 355 -12.36 2.50 49.97
N GLN A 356 -12.86 1.31 50.32
CA GLN A 356 -13.93 1.17 51.31
C GLN A 356 -13.29 0.94 52.70
N PRO A 357 -13.29 1.92 53.62
CA PRO A 357 -13.01 1.63 55.01
C PRO A 357 -14.23 0.91 55.60
N THR A 358 -13.99 -0.22 56.24
CA THR A 358 -14.95 -0.93 57.10
C THR A 358 -15.39 0.00 58.22
N ASN A 359 -16.62 0.51 58.14
CA ASN A 359 -17.32 1.13 59.25
C ASN A 359 -17.97 0.01 60.08
N GLU A 360 -17.16 -0.71 60.86
CA GLU A 360 -17.64 -1.61 61.91
C GLU A 360 -16.86 -1.26 63.19
N GLY A 361 -17.50 -0.52 64.10
CA GLY A 361 -16.93 -0.23 65.41
C GLY A 361 -17.24 1.16 65.97
N ALA A 362 -18.52 1.56 66.04
CA ALA A 362 -18.96 2.65 66.91
C ALA A 362 -20.50 2.70 67.05
N GLU A 363 -21.12 1.65 67.62
CA GLU A 363 -22.49 1.77 68.17
C GLU A 363 -22.57 1.08 69.53
N ALA A 364 -22.24 1.84 70.58
CA ALA A 364 -22.70 1.61 71.94
C ALA A 364 -22.80 2.96 72.66
N ALA A 365 -23.95 3.22 73.28
CA ALA A 365 -24.43 4.48 73.85
C ALA A 365 -24.87 5.50 72.76
N THR A 366 -26.15 5.84 72.62
CA THR A 366 -27.07 6.26 73.69
C THR A 366 -28.51 6.11 73.20
N ALA A 367 -29.30 5.37 73.96
CA ALA A 367 -30.76 5.36 73.85
C ALA A 367 -31.35 6.61 74.51
N LYS A 368 -32.27 7.30 73.82
CA LYS A 368 -33.54 7.87 74.31
C LYS A 368 -33.92 9.12 73.49
N GLY A 369 -35.05 9.03 72.78
CA GLY A 369 -35.71 10.19 72.17
C GLY A 369 -36.59 9.84 70.97
N GLU A 370 -37.72 9.19 71.22
CA GLU A 370 -38.91 9.19 70.34
C GLU A 370 -39.91 10.24 70.87
N PRO A 371 -41.00 10.59 70.15
CA PRO A 371 -41.16 10.78 68.70
C PRO A 371 -42.01 12.06 68.42
N THR A 372 -42.61 12.14 67.23
CA THR A 372 -43.70 13.04 66.74
C THR A 372 -43.25 14.31 66.00
N ALA A 373 -43.87 14.78 64.92
CA ALA A 373 -44.89 14.29 63.99
C ALA A 373 -45.09 15.41 62.92
N VAL A 374 -45.45 15.04 61.68
CA VAL A 374 -46.34 15.81 60.75
C VAL A 374 -45.69 17.10 60.14
N GLU A 375 -45.74 17.44 58.84
CA GLU A 375 -46.87 17.61 57.94
C GLU A 375 -46.42 17.90 56.49
N SER A 376 -47.33 17.58 55.55
CA SER A 376 -47.70 18.19 54.25
C SER A 376 -46.62 18.74 53.27
N GLU A 377 -46.64 18.35 51.99
CA GLU A 377 -47.54 18.87 50.92
C GLU A 377 -47.45 20.41 50.80
N LYS A 378 -47.39 21.09 49.66
CA LYS A 378 -47.43 20.83 48.21
C LYS A 378 -47.27 22.24 47.59
N THR A 379 -46.77 22.32 46.35
CA THR A 379 -47.04 23.40 45.38
C THR A 379 -46.71 24.87 45.72
N LYS A 380 -45.78 25.43 44.95
CA LYS A 380 -46.15 26.41 43.91
C LYS A 380 -45.19 26.37 42.74
#